data_AF-A0A961H0X2-F1
#
_entry.id   AF-A0A961H0X2-F1
#
_cell.length_a   1.000
_cell.length_b   1.000
_cell.length_c   1.000
_cell.angle_alpha   90.00
_cell.angle_beta   90.00
_cell.angle_gamma   90.00
#
_symmetry.space_group_name_H-M   'P 1'
#
loop_
_entity.id
_entity.type
_entity.pdbx_description
1 polymer ?
#
loop_
_entity_poly.entity_id
_entity_poly.type
_entity_poly.pdbx_seq_one_letter_code
_entity_poly.pdbx_strand_id
1 'polypeptide(L)'
;MKNTLLILLALSLHARAFDITVAEKDHVDLANDGKVVAKFMIANDTSTPERHHDTYKPYLHVFSADGATRLTKGPGFQFTHHRGIFLGFSKIAYNGKSYDRWHMKGGDQVVTKVTPGDNAFTANIDWQGDTAEPFLTEERRFSFTTPAKPFYLGIEMNSAIKTVSGEADMNGDPEHAGAQFRPSELVDTKTTTYIFPGENIDAHKVKDLPWAAEIFTVEGKTFTVIILNHPDNPKDTATSAYRDYGRFGMFPKGKATADSPFKLRYLWLVAEGEVRDAATLQNAWNAFAGKNDPVPPLTIKDSERKAAKPKVNKEK
;
A
#
# COMPACT_ATOMS: atom_id res chain seq x y z
N MET A 1 -27.79 39.39 -43.95
CA MET A 1 -26.75 38.51 -43.36
C MET A 1 -27.15 38.28 -41.91
N LYS A 2 -27.58 37.06 -41.55
CA LYS A 2 -27.96 36.71 -40.17
C LYS A 2 -26.75 36.05 -39.51
N ASN A 3 -26.17 36.71 -38.51
CA ASN A 3 -25.11 36.15 -37.69
C ASN A 3 -25.71 35.14 -36.71
N THR A 4 -25.45 33.87 -36.94
CA THR A 4 -25.74 32.80 -35.97
C THR A 4 -24.63 32.77 -34.94
N LEU A 5 -24.94 33.18 -33.72
CA LEU A 5 -24.03 33.08 -32.58
C LEU A 5 -24.03 31.63 -32.09
N LEU A 6 -22.91 30.93 -32.27
CA LEU A 6 -22.70 29.59 -31.72
C LEU A 6 -22.32 29.73 -30.24
N ILE A 7 -23.21 29.31 -29.33
CA ILE A 7 -22.89 29.18 -27.90
C ILE A 7 -22.24 27.81 -27.72
N LEU A 8 -20.92 27.76 -27.47
CA LEU A 8 -20.28 26.56 -26.97
C LEU A 8 -20.63 26.40 -25.49
N LEU A 9 -21.49 25.43 -25.18
CA LEU A 9 -21.74 24.97 -23.83
C LEU A 9 -20.54 24.10 -23.41
N ALA A 10 -19.62 24.65 -22.63
CA ALA A 10 -18.56 23.86 -21.99
C ALA A 10 -19.20 22.97 -20.92
N LEU A 11 -19.47 21.71 -21.24
CA LEU A 11 -19.77 20.71 -20.23
C LEU A 11 -18.51 20.49 -19.39
N SER A 12 -18.50 21.05 -18.18
CA SER A 12 -17.59 20.60 -17.13
C SER A 12 -17.91 19.13 -16.85
N LEU A 13 -17.10 18.20 -17.38
CA LEU A 13 -17.06 16.84 -16.85
C LEU A 13 -16.64 16.97 -15.38
N HIS A 14 -17.61 16.92 -14.49
CA HIS A 14 -17.31 16.62 -13.09
C HIS A 14 -16.67 15.23 -13.13
N ALA A 15 -15.38 15.13 -12.79
CA ALA A 15 -14.81 13.85 -12.44
C ALA A 15 -15.75 13.24 -11.40
N ARG A 16 -16.39 12.11 -11.72
CA ARG A 16 -17.33 11.48 -10.80
C ARG A 16 -16.58 11.17 -9.52
N ALA A 17 -17.12 11.64 -8.40
CA ALA A 17 -16.58 11.33 -7.08
C ALA A 17 -16.69 9.81 -6.86
N PHE A 18 -15.75 9.26 -6.09
CA PHE A 18 -15.85 7.88 -5.64
C PHE A 18 -16.96 7.75 -4.60
N ASP A 19 -17.75 6.68 -4.69
CA ASP A 19 -18.75 6.38 -3.68
C ASP A 19 -18.07 5.65 -2.51
N ILE A 20 -18.05 6.28 -1.33
CA ILE A 20 -17.50 5.71 -0.11
C ILE A 20 -18.64 5.23 0.79
N THR A 21 -18.67 3.93 1.08
CA THR A 21 -19.67 3.32 1.97
C THR A 21 -18.98 2.67 3.15
N VAL A 22 -19.35 3.08 4.37
CA VAL A 22 -18.82 2.51 5.61
C VAL A 22 -19.77 1.43 6.12
N ALA A 23 -19.35 0.16 6.05
CA ALA A 23 -19.98 -0.93 6.77
C ALA A 23 -19.37 -0.98 8.18
N GLU A 24 -20.09 -0.43 9.16
CA GLU A 24 -19.57 -0.22 10.51
C GLU A 24 -18.90 -1.48 11.08
N LYS A 25 -17.67 -1.32 11.59
CA LYS A 25 -16.84 -2.37 12.20
C LYS A 25 -16.54 -3.57 11.30
N ASP A 26 -16.78 -3.49 10.00
CA ASP A 26 -16.48 -4.56 9.05
C ASP A 26 -15.50 -4.09 7.97
N HIS A 27 -15.94 -3.14 7.13
CA HIS A 27 -15.11 -2.60 6.06
C HIS A 27 -15.57 -1.20 5.58
N VAL A 28 -14.74 -0.58 4.74
CA VAL A 28 -15.10 0.61 3.94
C VAL A 28 -14.96 0.26 2.47
N ASP A 29 -16.06 0.35 1.73
CA ASP A 29 -16.06 0.17 0.28
C ASP A 29 -15.82 1.50 -0.44
N LEU A 30 -14.99 1.44 -1.48
CA LEU A 30 -14.78 2.50 -2.45
C LEU A 30 -15.23 2.01 -3.83
N ALA A 31 -16.29 2.60 -4.36
CA ALA A 31 -16.77 2.32 -5.70
C ALA A 31 -16.48 3.46 -6.68
N ASN A 32 -16.18 3.09 -7.92
CA ASN A 32 -16.09 3.99 -9.07
C ASN A 32 -17.08 3.50 -10.13
N ASP A 33 -18.01 4.36 -10.56
CA ASP A 33 -19.10 4.00 -11.47
C ASP A 33 -19.86 2.71 -11.03
N GLY A 34 -20.12 2.59 -9.73
CA GLY A 34 -20.82 1.45 -9.14
C GLY A 34 -20.01 0.15 -9.05
N LYS A 35 -18.71 0.18 -9.35
CA LYS A 35 -17.79 -0.97 -9.20
C LYS A 35 -16.88 -0.76 -8.01
N VAL A 36 -16.84 -1.71 -7.07
CA VAL A 36 -15.91 -1.66 -5.94
C VAL A 36 -14.48 -1.85 -6.46
N VAL A 37 -13.66 -0.80 -6.33
CA VAL A 37 -12.27 -0.78 -6.79
C VAL A 37 -11.27 -0.81 -5.63
N ALA A 38 -11.73 -0.50 -4.40
CA ALA A 38 -10.97 -0.76 -3.18
C ALA A 38 -11.90 -1.09 -1.99
N LYS A 39 -11.41 -1.87 -1.01
CA LYS A 39 -12.15 -2.23 0.20
C LYS A 39 -11.20 -2.23 1.41
N PHE A 40 -11.41 -1.34 2.37
CA PHE A 40 -10.59 -1.26 3.59
C PHE A 40 -11.18 -2.14 4.67
N MET A 41 -10.50 -3.21 5.02
CA MET A 41 -10.94 -4.16 6.04
C MET A 41 -10.62 -3.58 7.42
N ILE A 42 -11.64 -3.47 8.28
CA ILE A 42 -11.51 -2.81 9.60
C ILE A 42 -12.00 -3.67 10.77
N ALA A 43 -12.62 -4.81 10.50
CA ALA A 43 -13.06 -5.74 11.54
C ALA A 43 -11.93 -6.08 12.51
N ASN A 44 -12.30 -6.30 13.78
CA ASN A 44 -11.45 -6.86 14.83
C ASN A 44 -12.31 -7.81 15.68
N ASP A 45 -12.26 -9.10 15.37
CA ASP A 45 -13.13 -10.15 15.90
C ASP A 45 -12.31 -11.15 16.71
N THR A 46 -12.36 -11.03 18.04
CA THR A 46 -11.60 -11.86 18.98
C THR A 46 -12.36 -13.10 19.45
N SER A 47 -13.48 -13.44 18.80
CA SER A 47 -14.36 -14.55 19.24
C SER A 47 -13.71 -15.93 19.13
N THR A 48 -12.84 -16.16 18.14
CA THR A 48 -12.04 -17.38 17.99
C THR A 48 -10.62 -17.03 17.55
N PRO A 49 -9.62 -17.92 17.75
CA PRO A 49 -8.26 -17.70 17.26
C PRO A 49 -8.20 -17.49 15.74
N GLU A 50 -9.04 -18.16 14.97
CA GLU A 50 -9.10 -18.04 13.51
C GLU A 50 -9.71 -16.70 13.10
N ARG A 51 -10.83 -16.30 13.72
CA ARG A 51 -11.46 -14.99 13.47
C ARG A 51 -10.54 -13.85 13.87
N HIS A 52 -9.85 -14.01 15.00
CA HIS A 52 -8.84 -13.05 15.47
C HIS A 52 -7.72 -12.97 14.45
N HIS A 53 -7.17 -14.12 14.03
CA HIS A 53 -6.16 -14.17 12.98
C HIS A 53 -6.66 -13.63 11.63
N ASP A 54 -7.93 -13.66 11.31
CA ASP A 54 -8.41 -13.05 10.06
C ASP A 54 -8.50 -11.51 10.16
N THR A 55 -8.62 -10.96 11.37
CA THR A 55 -9.06 -9.56 11.60
C THR A 55 -8.16 -8.73 12.52
N TYR A 56 -7.06 -9.26 13.03
CA TYR A 56 -6.14 -8.58 13.97
C TYR A 56 -5.37 -7.36 13.42
N LYS A 57 -5.63 -6.97 12.17
CA LYS A 57 -5.05 -5.78 11.54
C LYS A 57 -5.91 -5.24 10.40
N PRO A 58 -5.91 -3.93 10.17
CA PRO A 58 -6.54 -3.35 8.99
C PRO A 58 -5.63 -3.40 7.76
N TYR A 59 -6.25 -3.51 6.59
CA TYR A 59 -5.56 -3.49 5.30
C TYR A 59 -6.54 -3.13 4.18
N LEU A 60 -6.03 -2.55 3.09
CA LEU A 60 -6.85 -2.15 1.94
C LEU A 60 -6.72 -3.18 0.81
N HIS A 61 -7.84 -3.79 0.44
CA HIS A 61 -7.95 -4.52 -0.81
C HIS A 61 -8.07 -3.57 -2.00
N VAL A 62 -7.47 -3.98 -3.11
CA VAL A 62 -7.55 -3.34 -4.44
C VAL A 62 -8.13 -4.35 -5.43
N PHE A 63 -8.98 -3.86 -6.33
CA PHE A 63 -9.64 -4.64 -7.39
C PHE A 63 -9.34 -4.06 -8.78
N SER A 64 -9.56 -4.86 -9.83
CA SER A 64 -9.54 -4.41 -11.23
C SER A 64 -10.59 -3.31 -11.48
N ALA A 65 -10.46 -2.58 -12.59
CA ALA A 65 -11.35 -1.45 -12.90
C ALA A 65 -12.83 -1.85 -13.01
N ASP A 66 -13.10 -3.09 -13.44
CA ASP A 66 -14.45 -3.69 -13.50
C ASP A 66 -14.97 -4.19 -12.14
N GLY A 67 -14.14 -4.18 -11.10
CA GLY A 67 -14.40 -4.71 -9.76
C GLY A 67 -14.41 -6.24 -9.65
N ALA A 68 -14.11 -6.97 -10.72
CA ALA A 68 -14.29 -8.43 -10.77
C ALA A 68 -13.10 -9.21 -10.19
N THR A 69 -11.88 -8.73 -10.38
CA THR A 69 -10.65 -9.41 -9.96
C THR A 69 -10.08 -8.73 -8.72
N ARG A 70 -9.95 -9.46 -7.61
CA ARG A 70 -9.25 -8.98 -6.41
C ARG A 70 -7.73 -9.07 -6.63
N LEU A 71 -7.07 -7.92 -6.73
CA LEU A 71 -5.63 -7.84 -7.03
C LEU A 71 -4.73 -8.11 -5.84
N THR A 72 -5.30 -8.18 -4.64
CA THR A 72 -4.57 -8.14 -3.36
C THR A 72 -4.94 -9.31 -2.46
N LYS A 73 -3.96 -9.79 -1.70
CA LYS A 73 -4.15 -10.94 -0.80
C LYS A 73 -4.88 -10.56 0.48
N GLY A 74 -5.75 -11.46 0.95
CA GLY A 74 -6.45 -11.38 2.25
C GLY A 74 -5.79 -12.23 3.36
N PRO A 75 -6.54 -12.59 4.42
CA PRO A 75 -6.03 -13.48 5.47
C PRO A 75 -5.78 -14.91 4.95
N GLY A 76 -5.15 -15.75 5.78
CA GLY A 76 -4.78 -17.12 5.40
C GLY A 76 -3.58 -17.24 4.44
N PHE A 77 -3.45 -18.41 3.80
CA PHE A 77 -2.40 -18.80 2.83
C PHE A 77 -0.95 -18.62 3.34
N GLN A 78 0.04 -18.67 2.44
CA GLN A 78 1.43 -18.42 2.81
C GLN A 78 1.67 -16.94 3.14
N PHE A 79 2.53 -16.70 4.13
CA PHE A 79 2.84 -15.36 4.65
C PHE A 79 1.57 -14.63 5.12
N THR A 80 0.89 -15.24 6.09
CA THR A 80 -0.46 -14.87 6.56
C THR A 80 -0.62 -13.41 7.00
N HIS A 81 0.48 -12.76 7.39
CA HIS A 81 0.51 -11.38 7.89
C HIS A 81 0.72 -10.33 6.77
N HIS A 82 1.04 -10.75 5.54
CA HIS A 82 1.07 -9.87 4.36
C HIS A 82 -0.34 -9.81 3.73
N ARG A 83 -0.97 -8.62 3.74
CA ARG A 83 -2.37 -8.44 3.33
C ARG A 83 -2.57 -7.09 2.65
N GLY A 84 -3.11 -7.08 1.43
CA GLY A 84 -3.46 -5.85 0.71
C GLY A 84 -2.40 -4.76 0.72
N ILE A 85 -2.86 -3.51 0.80
CA ILE A 85 -2.03 -2.38 1.22
C ILE A 85 -2.11 -2.27 2.75
N PHE A 86 -0.97 -2.40 3.42
CA PHE A 86 -0.88 -2.43 4.88
C PHE A 86 0.38 -1.73 5.38
N LEU A 87 0.38 -1.40 6.67
CA LEU A 87 1.48 -0.73 7.36
C LEU A 87 1.76 -1.42 8.68
N GLY A 88 3.02 -1.75 8.94
CA GLY A 88 3.45 -2.37 10.19
C GLY A 88 4.95 -2.27 10.39
N PHE A 89 5.41 -2.55 11.61
CA PHE A 89 6.82 -2.52 11.98
C PHE A 89 7.12 -3.66 12.93
N SER A 90 8.15 -4.47 12.62
CA SER A 90 8.52 -5.62 13.43
C SER A 90 9.32 -5.27 14.68
N LYS A 91 9.90 -4.07 14.75
CA LYS A 91 10.70 -3.59 15.88
C LYS A 91 10.33 -2.16 16.22
N ILE A 92 9.40 -1.98 17.15
CA ILE A 92 9.08 -0.66 17.70
C ILE A 92 9.59 -0.59 19.13
N ALA A 93 10.64 0.19 19.37
CA ALA A 93 11.16 0.38 20.74
C ALA A 93 10.34 1.44 21.46
N TYR A 94 9.81 1.12 22.65
CA TYR A 94 8.97 2.02 23.45
C TYR A 94 9.08 1.67 24.93
N ASN A 95 9.40 2.64 25.80
CA ASN A 95 9.53 2.47 27.25
C ASN A 95 10.36 1.24 27.67
N GLY A 96 11.52 1.05 27.02
CA GLY A 96 12.43 -0.07 27.31
C GLY A 96 12.00 -1.44 26.79
N LYS A 97 10.86 -1.53 26.08
CA LYS A 97 10.35 -2.75 25.43
C LYS A 97 10.45 -2.63 23.90
N SER A 98 10.31 -3.76 23.22
CA SER A 98 10.21 -3.84 21.75
C SER A 98 8.93 -4.56 21.35
N TYR A 99 8.10 -3.90 20.54
CA TYR A 99 6.82 -4.43 20.06
C TYR A 99 6.90 -4.80 18.57
N ASP A 100 6.19 -5.88 18.19
CA ASP A 100 6.09 -6.37 16.81
C ASP A 100 4.65 -6.20 16.31
N ARG A 101 4.43 -5.08 15.62
CA ARG A 101 3.16 -4.70 14.98
C ARG A 101 3.22 -4.97 13.48
N TRP A 102 4.09 -5.88 13.05
CA TRP A 102 4.09 -6.44 11.70
C TRP A 102 3.45 -7.83 11.71
N HIS A 103 3.91 -8.70 12.61
CA HIS A 103 3.32 -10.01 12.85
C HIS A 103 2.16 -9.95 13.85
N MET A 104 2.00 -8.82 14.54
CA MET A 104 1.01 -8.57 15.60
C MET A 104 1.18 -9.53 16.79
N LYS A 105 2.42 -9.64 17.27
CA LYS A 105 2.72 -10.47 18.45
C LYS A 105 2.29 -9.75 19.72
N GLY A 106 1.34 -10.34 20.46
CA GLY A 106 0.93 -9.87 21.78
C GLY A 106 -0.13 -8.76 21.80
N GLY A 107 -0.68 -8.37 20.64
CA GLY A 107 -1.69 -7.30 20.52
C GLY A 107 -2.09 -7.12 19.06
N ASP A 108 -2.96 -6.16 18.76
CA ASP A 108 -3.50 -5.90 17.41
C ASP A 108 -3.22 -4.48 16.90
N GLN A 109 -3.62 -4.23 15.65
CA GLN A 109 -3.98 -2.89 15.17
C GLN A 109 -5.50 -2.82 15.06
N VAL A 110 -6.15 -1.90 15.76
CA VAL A 110 -7.62 -1.84 15.86
C VAL A 110 -8.12 -0.51 15.33
N VAL A 111 -9.01 -0.55 14.32
CA VAL A 111 -9.66 0.66 13.82
C VAL A 111 -10.78 1.05 14.79
N THR A 112 -10.63 2.19 15.44
CA THR A 112 -11.59 2.67 16.46
C THR A 112 -12.65 3.60 15.89
N LYS A 113 -12.34 4.28 14.78
CA LYS A 113 -13.25 5.19 14.08
C LYS A 113 -12.89 5.29 12.61
N VAL A 114 -13.91 5.43 11.76
CA VAL A 114 -13.77 5.86 10.37
C VAL A 114 -14.60 7.12 10.16
N THR A 115 -14.01 8.13 9.53
CA THR A 115 -14.67 9.38 9.13
C THR A 115 -14.62 9.48 7.61
N PRO A 116 -15.74 9.28 6.89
CA PRO A 116 -15.78 9.43 5.44
C PRO A 116 -15.76 10.91 5.02
N GLY A 117 -15.30 11.17 3.81
CA GLY A 117 -15.38 12.44 3.08
C GLY A 117 -15.60 12.17 1.59
N ASP A 118 -15.53 13.20 0.74
CA ASP A 118 -15.98 13.09 -0.66
C ASP A 118 -15.22 12.05 -1.50
N ASN A 119 -13.88 12.08 -1.47
CA ASN A 119 -13.00 11.15 -2.20
C ASN A 119 -11.94 10.54 -1.27
N ALA A 120 -12.26 10.46 0.02
CA ALA A 120 -11.31 10.03 1.03
C ALA A 120 -12.04 9.55 2.28
N PHE A 121 -11.34 8.80 3.12
CA PHE A 121 -11.76 8.56 4.49
C PHE A 121 -10.53 8.58 5.41
N THR A 122 -10.77 8.91 6.68
CA THR A 122 -9.76 8.85 7.74
C THR A 122 -10.12 7.79 8.75
N ALA A 123 -9.20 6.86 9.01
CA ALA A 123 -9.30 5.84 10.04
C ALA A 123 -8.42 6.21 11.24
N ASN A 124 -8.98 6.15 12.44
CA ASN A 124 -8.23 6.20 13.70
C ASN A 124 -7.89 4.75 14.08
N ILE A 125 -6.61 4.49 14.35
CA ILE A 125 -6.09 3.14 14.58
C ILE A 125 -5.28 3.10 15.86
N ASP A 126 -5.66 2.21 16.76
CA ASP A 126 -4.91 1.90 17.98
C ASP A 126 -3.92 0.79 17.71
N TRP A 127 -2.65 1.02 18.06
CA TRP A 127 -1.59 0.01 18.00
C TRP A 127 -1.37 -0.50 19.43
N GLN A 128 -1.93 -1.67 19.70
CA GLN A 128 -1.99 -2.24 21.05
C GLN A 128 -0.63 -2.72 21.53
N GLY A 129 -0.40 -2.59 22.84
CA GLY A 129 0.78 -3.09 23.54
C GLY A 129 0.63 -4.56 23.93
N ASP A 130 1.08 -4.90 25.13
CA ASP A 130 0.88 -6.24 25.75
C ASP A 130 -0.58 -6.45 26.23
N THR A 131 -1.37 -5.39 26.25
CA THR A 131 -2.80 -5.36 26.59
C THR A 131 -3.57 -4.67 25.47
N ALA A 132 -4.90 -4.61 25.58
CA ALA A 132 -5.75 -3.91 24.60
C ALA A 132 -5.51 -2.39 24.57
N GLU A 133 -4.77 -1.83 25.52
CA GLU A 133 -4.44 -0.41 25.54
C GLU A 133 -3.39 -0.07 24.46
N PRO A 134 -3.59 1.00 23.68
CA PRO A 134 -2.61 1.44 22.70
C PRO A 134 -1.36 1.99 23.36
N PHE A 135 -0.20 1.70 22.77
CA PHE A 135 1.03 2.45 23.03
C PHE A 135 1.34 3.45 21.90
N LEU A 136 0.81 3.21 20.69
CA LEU A 136 0.71 4.19 19.62
C LEU A 136 -0.74 4.36 19.17
N THR A 137 -1.03 5.56 18.70
CA THR A 137 -2.26 5.87 17.97
C THR A 137 -1.89 6.37 16.59
N GLU A 138 -2.75 6.14 15.60
CA GLU A 138 -2.53 6.56 14.24
C GLU A 138 -3.79 7.20 13.65
N GLU A 139 -3.60 8.30 12.94
CA GLU A 139 -4.56 8.79 11.97
C GLU A 139 -4.09 8.38 10.57
N ARG A 140 -4.83 7.48 9.92
CA ARG A 140 -4.54 7.00 8.56
C ARG A 140 -5.63 7.46 7.61
N ARG A 141 -5.28 8.38 6.70
CA ARG A 141 -6.15 8.85 5.64
C ARG A 141 -5.85 8.17 4.32
N PHE A 142 -6.88 7.60 3.70
CA PHE A 142 -6.83 7.19 2.30
C PHE A 142 -7.59 8.21 1.45
N SER A 143 -6.98 8.60 0.33
CA SER A 143 -7.57 9.52 -0.65
C SER A 143 -7.49 8.89 -2.03
N PHE A 144 -8.54 9.07 -2.83
CA PHE A 144 -8.70 8.37 -4.08
C PHE A 144 -8.82 9.34 -5.24
N THR A 145 -8.17 9.00 -6.35
CA THR A 145 -8.17 9.79 -7.57
C THR A 145 -8.32 8.88 -8.78
N THR A 146 -8.84 9.43 -9.88
CA THR A 146 -8.69 8.85 -11.22
C THR A 146 -7.51 9.55 -11.87
N PRO A 147 -6.30 8.95 -11.89
CA PRO A 147 -5.11 9.61 -12.40
C PRO A 147 -5.15 9.70 -13.93
N ALA A 148 -4.17 10.39 -14.51
CA ALA A 148 -3.96 10.33 -15.95
C ALA A 148 -3.74 8.87 -16.41
N LYS A 149 -4.22 8.56 -17.62
CA LYS A 149 -3.94 7.28 -18.26
C LYS A 149 -2.42 7.01 -18.29
N PRO A 150 -1.99 5.75 -18.13
CA PRO A 150 -2.77 4.51 -18.19
C PRO A 150 -3.43 4.09 -16.87
N PHE A 151 -3.21 4.81 -15.77
CA PHE A 151 -3.75 4.41 -14.46
C PHE A 151 -5.27 4.62 -14.38
N TYR A 152 -5.96 3.72 -13.68
CA TYR A 152 -7.39 3.81 -13.43
C TYR A 152 -7.73 4.15 -11.98
N LEU A 153 -6.80 3.91 -11.05
CA LEU A 153 -6.98 4.15 -9.63
C LEU A 153 -5.69 4.70 -9.01
N GLY A 154 -5.80 5.83 -8.32
CA GLY A 154 -4.78 6.37 -7.42
C GLY A 154 -5.23 6.26 -5.98
N ILE A 155 -4.37 5.75 -5.10
CA ILE A 155 -4.61 5.53 -3.68
C ILE A 155 -3.50 6.24 -2.89
N GLU A 156 -3.78 7.42 -2.36
CA GLU A 156 -2.86 8.13 -1.48
C GLU A 156 -3.12 7.73 -0.03
N MET A 157 -2.10 7.21 0.66
CA MET A 157 -2.11 7.00 2.10
C MET A 157 -1.27 8.08 2.79
N ASN A 158 -1.91 8.83 3.69
CA ASN A 158 -1.23 9.66 4.67
C ASN A 158 -1.42 9.04 6.06
N SER A 159 -0.34 8.77 6.77
CA SER A 159 -0.35 8.20 8.11
C SER A 159 0.40 9.11 9.06
N ALA A 160 -0.18 9.39 10.22
CA ALA A 160 0.46 10.11 11.32
C ALA A 160 0.39 9.24 12.58
N ILE A 161 1.52 8.63 12.95
CA ILE A 161 1.63 7.74 14.11
C ILE A 161 2.22 8.51 15.29
N LYS A 162 1.52 8.48 16.43
CA LYS A 162 1.90 9.16 17.68
C LYS A 162 2.07 8.13 18.79
N THR A 163 2.93 8.43 19.75
CA THR A 163 2.92 7.71 21.04
C THR A 163 1.81 8.24 21.94
N VAL A 164 1.29 7.38 22.83
CA VAL A 164 0.39 7.84 23.90
C VAL A 164 1.15 8.60 25.01
N SER A 165 2.45 8.35 25.16
CA SER A 165 3.37 9.06 26.06
C SER A 165 4.82 8.81 25.62
N GLY A 166 5.79 9.62 26.02
CA GLY A 166 7.20 9.33 25.71
C GLY A 166 7.52 9.25 24.21
N GLU A 167 8.54 8.47 23.86
CA GLU A 167 9.05 8.33 22.48
C GLU A 167 9.05 6.87 22.05
N ALA A 168 8.75 6.64 20.77
CA ALA A 168 8.94 5.36 20.11
C ALA A 168 9.96 5.46 18.97
N ASP A 169 10.80 4.44 18.81
CA ASP A 169 11.65 4.24 17.62
C ASP A 169 11.02 3.21 16.68
N MET A 170 10.60 3.66 15.50
CA MET A 170 9.95 2.88 14.45
C MET A 170 11.03 2.22 13.58
N ASN A 171 11.15 0.90 13.67
CA ASN A 171 12.26 0.16 13.07
C ASN A 171 11.84 -1.25 12.60
N GLY A 172 12.81 -2.02 12.13
CA GLY A 172 12.61 -3.34 11.55
C GLY A 172 13.61 -3.60 10.43
N ASP A 173 13.13 -4.23 9.37
CA ASP A 173 13.89 -4.49 8.15
C ASP A 173 12.94 -4.41 6.94
N PRO A 174 13.46 -4.27 5.70
CA PRO A 174 12.62 -4.14 4.51
C PRO A 174 11.67 -5.31 4.28
N GLU A 175 11.90 -6.47 4.90
CA GLU A 175 11.05 -7.64 4.75
C GLU A 175 9.88 -7.66 5.74
N HIS A 176 10.04 -6.97 6.88
CA HIS A 176 9.13 -7.03 8.01
C HIS A 176 8.74 -5.65 8.56
N ALA A 177 8.77 -4.61 7.73
CA ALA A 177 8.33 -3.28 8.13
C ALA A 177 7.96 -2.38 6.92
N GLY A 178 7.24 -1.30 7.21
CA GLY A 178 6.90 -0.25 6.27
C GLY A 178 5.51 -0.37 5.65
N ALA A 179 5.26 0.47 4.64
CA ALA A 179 4.03 0.53 3.87
C ALA A 179 4.15 -0.35 2.62
N GLN A 180 3.27 -1.32 2.48
CA GLN A 180 3.49 -2.48 1.62
C GLN A 180 2.24 -2.82 0.81
N PHE A 181 2.44 -3.25 -0.43
CA PHE A 181 1.45 -3.87 -1.29
C PHE A 181 1.72 -5.38 -1.37
N ARG A 182 0.68 -6.19 -1.18
CA ARG A 182 0.73 -7.65 -1.35
C ARG A 182 -0.26 -8.05 -2.44
N PRO A 183 0.21 -8.49 -3.63
CA PRO A 183 -0.66 -9.05 -4.65
C PRO A 183 -1.40 -10.28 -4.13
N SER A 184 -2.50 -10.61 -4.80
CA SER A 184 -3.34 -11.78 -4.56
C SER A 184 -2.51 -13.06 -4.35
N GLU A 185 -3.00 -13.97 -3.52
CA GLU A 185 -2.48 -15.33 -3.41
C GLU A 185 -2.48 -16.10 -4.75
N LEU A 186 -3.27 -15.64 -5.72
CA LEU A 186 -3.35 -16.18 -7.08
C LEU A 186 -2.34 -15.55 -8.06
N VAL A 187 -1.39 -14.75 -7.56
CA VAL A 187 -0.34 -14.15 -8.40
C VAL A 187 0.52 -15.23 -9.07
N ASP A 188 0.79 -15.06 -10.36
CA ASP A 188 1.76 -15.89 -11.07
C ASP A 188 3.18 -15.50 -10.66
N THR A 189 3.77 -16.29 -9.77
CA THR A 189 5.11 -16.07 -9.22
C THR A 189 6.24 -16.23 -10.24
N LYS A 190 5.95 -16.67 -11.47
CA LYS A 190 6.96 -16.85 -12.52
C LYS A 190 7.13 -15.60 -13.39
N THR A 191 6.10 -14.75 -13.47
CA THR A 191 6.03 -13.62 -14.41
C THR A 191 6.08 -12.25 -13.73
N THR A 192 6.12 -12.20 -12.39
CA THR A 192 6.31 -10.95 -11.63
C THR A 192 7.63 -10.28 -11.99
N THR A 193 7.57 -9.00 -12.39
CA THR A 193 8.75 -8.15 -12.65
C THR A 193 8.67 -6.83 -11.89
N TYR A 194 9.83 -6.27 -11.58
CA TYR A 194 9.97 -4.99 -10.88
C TYR A 194 10.69 -3.96 -11.75
N ILE A 195 10.29 -2.70 -11.63
CA ILE A 195 10.84 -1.57 -12.36
C ILE A 195 11.31 -0.50 -11.38
N PHE A 196 12.51 0.03 -11.63
CA PHE A 196 13.14 1.06 -10.82
C PHE A 196 13.65 2.23 -11.67
N PRO A 197 13.64 3.47 -11.13
CA PRO A 197 14.27 4.62 -11.74
C PRO A 197 15.80 4.56 -11.59
N GLY A 198 16.51 4.61 -12.70
CA GLY A 198 17.97 4.58 -12.80
C GLY A 198 18.52 3.32 -13.48
N GLU A 199 19.80 3.34 -13.84
CA GLU A 199 20.50 2.19 -14.40
C GLU A 199 21.04 1.26 -13.31
N ASN A 200 21.00 -0.05 -13.56
CA ASN A 200 21.61 -1.08 -12.72
C ASN A 200 21.18 -1.03 -11.23
N ILE A 201 19.95 -0.61 -10.95
CA ILE A 201 19.44 -0.46 -9.58
C ILE A 201 19.38 -1.82 -8.87
N ASP A 202 20.00 -1.89 -7.69
CA ASP A 202 19.89 -2.98 -6.74
C ASP A 202 18.99 -2.55 -5.57
N ALA A 203 17.72 -2.99 -5.59
CA ALA A 203 16.72 -2.62 -4.60
C ALA A 203 17.08 -3.04 -3.16
N HIS A 204 17.99 -4.00 -2.98
CA HIS A 204 18.50 -4.36 -1.64
C HIS A 204 19.40 -3.29 -1.03
N LYS A 205 20.05 -2.47 -1.88
CA LYS A 205 21.10 -1.53 -1.47
C LYS A 205 20.64 -0.08 -1.55
N VAL A 206 20.00 0.28 -2.66
CA VAL A 206 19.61 1.67 -2.92
C VAL A 206 18.53 2.11 -1.94
N LYS A 207 18.70 3.30 -1.37
CA LYS A 207 17.75 3.97 -0.48
C LYS A 207 17.09 5.14 -1.19
N ASP A 208 15.96 5.58 -0.65
CA ASP A 208 15.23 6.76 -1.09
C ASP A 208 14.88 6.75 -2.58
N LEU A 209 14.58 5.57 -3.13
CA LEU A 209 14.02 5.47 -4.47
C LEU A 209 12.73 6.31 -4.53
N PRO A 210 12.56 7.18 -5.53
CA PRO A 210 11.36 8.01 -5.65
C PRO A 210 10.12 7.13 -5.90
N TRP A 211 10.30 6.01 -6.59
CA TRP A 211 9.24 5.05 -6.84
C TRP A 211 9.80 3.66 -7.14
N ALA A 212 8.95 2.66 -7.00
CA ALA A 212 9.16 1.30 -7.51
C ALA A 212 7.85 0.80 -8.10
N ALA A 213 7.90 0.07 -9.21
CA ALA A 213 6.72 -0.53 -9.81
C ALA A 213 6.84 -2.05 -9.89
N GLU A 214 5.70 -2.71 -9.83
CA GLU A 214 5.51 -4.15 -10.00
C GLU A 214 4.57 -4.38 -11.17
N ILE A 215 4.97 -5.24 -12.10
CA ILE A 215 4.08 -5.85 -13.09
C ILE A 215 3.83 -7.29 -12.63
N PHE A 216 2.56 -7.66 -12.50
CA PHE A 216 2.16 -8.96 -11.98
C PHE A 216 0.91 -9.47 -12.69
N THR A 217 0.71 -10.79 -12.68
CA THR A 217 -0.44 -11.44 -13.32
C THR A 217 -1.28 -12.15 -12.27
N VAL A 218 -2.60 -11.91 -12.27
CA VAL A 218 -3.59 -12.59 -11.43
C VAL A 218 -4.69 -13.10 -12.34
N GLU A 219 -5.01 -14.40 -12.23
CA GLU A 219 -6.07 -15.04 -13.03
C GLU A 219 -5.92 -14.80 -14.54
N GLY A 220 -4.67 -14.81 -15.03
CA GLY A 220 -4.36 -14.61 -16.45
C GLY A 220 -4.47 -13.16 -16.95
N LYS A 221 -4.79 -12.19 -16.07
CA LYS A 221 -4.78 -10.76 -16.38
C LYS A 221 -3.54 -10.10 -15.78
N THR A 222 -2.85 -9.30 -16.59
CA THR A 222 -1.65 -8.55 -16.17
C THR A 222 -2.03 -7.16 -15.70
N PHE A 223 -1.37 -6.71 -14.63
CA PHE A 223 -1.55 -5.39 -14.02
C PHE A 223 -0.20 -4.77 -13.70
N THR A 224 -0.20 -3.44 -13.59
CA THR A 224 0.93 -2.69 -13.02
C THR A 224 0.48 -1.94 -11.79
N VAL A 225 1.25 -2.04 -10.70
CA VAL A 225 1.12 -1.19 -9.51
C VAL A 225 2.44 -0.49 -9.27
N ILE A 226 2.40 0.83 -9.07
CA ILE A 226 3.56 1.63 -8.68
C ILE A 226 3.33 2.21 -7.29
N ILE A 227 4.33 2.17 -6.42
CA ILE A 227 4.36 2.93 -5.16
C ILE A 227 5.26 4.16 -5.32
N LEU A 228 4.72 5.33 -5.03
CA LEU A 228 5.41 6.62 -5.09
C LEU A 228 5.78 7.06 -3.67
N ASN A 229 7.06 7.30 -3.45
CA ASN A 229 7.63 7.76 -2.18
C ASN A 229 7.69 9.29 -2.18
N HIS A 230 6.90 9.96 -1.33
CA HIS A 230 6.93 11.41 -1.23
C HIS A 230 8.27 11.88 -0.63
N PRO A 231 8.90 12.97 -1.12
CA PRO A 231 10.19 13.46 -0.60
C PRO A 231 10.19 13.85 0.89
N ASP A 232 9.00 14.11 1.46
CA ASP A 232 8.81 14.42 2.89
C ASP A 232 8.83 13.19 3.79
N ASN A 233 8.79 11.98 3.22
CA ASN A 233 8.98 10.78 4.01
C ASN A 233 10.38 10.76 4.65
N PRO A 234 10.56 10.00 5.73
CA PRO A 234 11.86 9.81 6.36
C PRO A 234 12.92 9.38 5.34
N LYS A 235 14.14 9.93 5.50
CA LYS A 235 15.29 9.55 4.67
C LYS A 235 15.78 8.14 5.00
N ASP A 236 16.68 7.66 4.16
CA ASP A 236 17.21 6.29 4.23
C ASP A 236 16.12 5.21 4.10
N THR A 237 15.02 5.55 3.43
CA THR A 237 13.90 4.62 3.18
C THR A 237 14.37 3.51 2.27
N ALA A 238 14.26 2.27 2.75
CA ALA A 238 14.59 1.09 1.98
C ALA A 238 13.42 0.66 1.09
N THR A 239 13.70 0.10 -0.09
CA THR A 239 12.69 -0.51 -0.96
C THR A 239 12.73 -2.03 -0.82
N SER A 240 11.56 -2.66 -0.88
CA SER A 240 11.41 -4.11 -0.66
C SER A 240 10.76 -4.83 -1.85
N ALA A 241 11.25 -4.56 -3.06
CA ALA A 241 10.66 -4.96 -4.33
C ALA A 241 11.53 -6.00 -5.07
N TYR A 242 11.37 -7.27 -4.73
CA TYR A 242 12.16 -8.35 -5.34
C TYR A 242 11.55 -9.75 -5.13
N ARG A 243 10.40 -9.89 -4.45
CA ARG A 243 9.84 -11.20 -4.10
C ARG A 243 9.09 -11.82 -5.29
N ASP A 244 9.24 -13.11 -5.53
CA ASP A 244 8.46 -13.86 -6.55
C ASP A 244 6.95 -13.79 -6.34
N TYR A 245 6.51 -13.85 -5.08
CA TYR A 245 5.13 -13.61 -4.70
C TYR A 245 4.73 -12.13 -4.71
N GLY A 246 5.59 -11.22 -5.13
CA GLY A 246 5.19 -9.86 -5.49
C GLY A 246 5.13 -8.84 -4.36
N ARG A 247 5.14 -9.23 -3.07
CA ARG A 247 5.11 -8.25 -1.96
C ARG A 247 6.20 -7.20 -2.11
N PHE A 248 5.80 -5.93 -2.17
CA PHE A 248 6.73 -4.82 -2.26
C PHE A 248 6.22 -3.54 -1.62
N GLY A 249 7.15 -2.66 -1.28
CA GLY A 249 6.83 -1.43 -0.56
C GLY A 249 8.06 -0.71 -0.05
N MET A 250 7.81 0.29 0.78
CA MET A 250 8.81 1.22 1.30
C MET A 250 8.92 1.07 2.81
N PHE A 251 10.15 0.91 3.31
CA PHE A 251 10.49 0.80 4.72
C PHE A 251 11.27 2.02 5.18
N PRO A 252 10.60 3.00 5.79
CA PRO A 252 11.23 4.11 6.49
C PRO A 252 11.56 3.75 7.94
N LYS A 253 12.47 4.51 8.55
CA LYS A 253 12.73 4.49 9.99
C LYS A 253 12.52 5.88 10.57
N GLY A 254 12.28 5.97 11.87
CA GLY A 254 12.26 7.25 12.55
C GLY A 254 11.61 7.19 13.92
N LYS A 255 11.46 8.35 14.53
CA LYS A 255 10.92 8.47 15.89
C LYS A 255 9.51 9.06 15.86
N ALA A 256 8.71 8.69 16.85
CA ALA A 256 7.39 9.26 17.11
C ALA A 256 7.30 9.74 18.56
N THR A 257 6.68 10.90 18.77
CA THR A 257 6.18 11.35 20.07
C THR A 257 4.71 11.80 19.94
N ALA A 258 4.07 12.16 21.04
CA ALA A 258 2.72 12.74 21.02
C ALA A 258 2.65 14.05 20.20
N ASP A 259 3.68 14.89 20.33
CA ASP A 259 3.76 16.22 19.69
C ASP A 259 4.44 16.19 18.31
N SER A 260 5.26 15.17 18.05
CA SER A 260 5.97 14.98 16.78
C SER A 260 5.64 13.61 16.19
N PRO A 261 4.52 13.48 15.46
CA PRO A 261 4.11 12.21 14.86
C PRO A 261 5.12 11.73 13.82
N PHE A 262 5.31 10.41 13.75
CA PHE A 262 5.97 9.78 12.61
C PHE A 262 5.01 9.77 11.42
N LYS A 263 5.33 10.59 10.41
CA LYS A 263 4.45 10.84 9.26
C LYS A 263 4.93 10.09 8.03
N LEU A 264 3.99 9.47 7.32
CA LEU A 264 4.22 8.74 6.08
C LEU A 264 3.22 9.17 5.02
N ARG A 265 3.68 9.32 3.78
CA ARG A 265 2.90 9.75 2.62
C ARG A 265 3.32 8.96 1.38
N TYR A 266 2.45 8.05 0.93
CA TYR A 266 2.69 7.20 -0.24
C TYR A 266 1.48 7.26 -1.17
N LEU A 267 1.73 7.16 -2.49
CA LEU A 267 0.68 7.03 -3.49
C LEU A 267 0.89 5.74 -4.28
N TRP A 268 -0.12 4.87 -4.29
CA TRP A 268 -0.18 3.74 -5.23
C TRP A 268 -0.98 4.13 -6.46
N LEU A 269 -0.46 3.85 -7.64
CA LEU A 269 -1.22 3.94 -8.90
C LEU A 269 -1.36 2.56 -9.51
N VAL A 270 -2.55 2.27 -10.03
CA VAL A 270 -2.92 0.95 -10.56
C VAL A 270 -3.34 1.09 -12.02
N ALA A 271 -2.79 0.22 -12.87
CA ALA A 271 -3.11 0.13 -14.30
C ALA A 271 -3.40 -1.32 -14.71
N GLU A 272 -4.24 -1.47 -15.73
CA GLU A 272 -4.37 -2.73 -16.45
C GLU A 272 -3.25 -2.86 -17.49
N GLY A 273 -2.72 -4.07 -17.65
CA GLY A 273 -1.60 -4.35 -18.54
C GLY A 273 -0.24 -3.91 -17.98
N GLU A 274 0.75 -3.93 -18.87
CA GLU A 274 2.13 -3.58 -18.57
C GLU A 274 2.39 -2.08 -18.82
N VAL A 275 2.85 -1.37 -17.80
CA VAL A 275 3.32 0.02 -17.94
C VAL A 275 4.82 0.04 -17.75
N ARG A 276 5.56 0.16 -18.86
CA ARG A 276 7.04 0.21 -18.88
C ARG A 276 7.61 1.54 -19.36
N ASP A 277 6.76 2.53 -19.62
CA ASP A 277 7.18 3.84 -20.11
C ASP A 277 7.76 4.68 -18.97
N ALA A 278 9.06 5.01 -19.05
CA ALA A 278 9.78 5.75 -18.02
C ALA A 278 9.17 7.13 -17.76
N ALA A 279 8.74 7.82 -18.82
CA ALA A 279 8.16 9.15 -18.71
C ALA A 279 6.83 9.10 -17.95
N THR A 280 5.98 8.11 -18.22
CA THR A 280 4.72 7.88 -17.51
C THR A 280 4.94 7.69 -16.01
N LEU A 281 5.87 6.81 -15.62
CA LEU A 281 6.14 6.53 -14.20
C LEU A 281 6.79 7.74 -13.50
N GLN A 282 7.78 8.37 -14.14
CA GLN A 282 8.47 9.54 -13.56
C GLN A 282 7.56 10.76 -13.46
N ASN A 283 6.74 11.04 -14.47
CA ASN A 283 5.82 12.18 -14.45
C ASN A 283 4.73 12.01 -13.38
N ALA A 284 4.26 10.79 -13.15
CA ALA A 284 3.35 10.49 -12.05
C ALA A 284 3.99 10.81 -10.69
N TRP A 285 5.26 10.43 -10.48
CA TRP A 285 5.99 10.81 -9.28
C TRP A 285 6.21 12.32 -9.17
N ASN A 286 6.64 12.98 -10.25
CA ASN A 286 6.85 14.43 -10.30
C ASN A 286 5.58 15.19 -9.90
N ALA A 287 4.43 14.80 -10.44
CA ALA A 287 3.14 15.38 -10.07
C ALA A 287 2.81 15.20 -8.58
N PHE A 288 3.04 14.00 -8.05
CA PHE A 288 2.80 13.69 -6.63
C PHE A 288 3.76 14.42 -5.69
N ALA A 289 5.03 14.52 -6.05
CA ALA A 289 6.10 15.11 -5.26
C ALA A 289 6.20 16.65 -5.41
N GLY A 290 5.43 17.25 -6.31
CA GLY A 290 5.55 18.68 -6.64
C GLY A 290 6.90 19.03 -7.27
N LYS A 291 7.43 18.13 -8.09
CA LYS A 291 8.76 18.20 -8.71
C LYS A 291 8.70 18.19 -10.23
N ASN A 292 9.85 18.39 -10.87
CA ASN A 292 10.03 18.28 -12.31
C ASN A 292 11.40 17.65 -12.62
N ASP A 293 11.68 16.52 -11.96
CA ASP A 293 12.95 15.80 -12.12
C ASP A 293 12.98 15.14 -13.51
N PRO A 294 14.15 15.04 -14.18
CA PRO A 294 14.25 14.45 -15.51
C PRO A 294 13.84 12.97 -15.51
N VAL A 295 13.36 12.49 -16.67
CA VAL A 295 13.03 11.07 -16.86
C VAL A 295 14.29 10.22 -16.77
N PRO A 296 14.42 9.34 -15.75
CA PRO A 296 15.60 8.50 -15.62
C PRO A 296 15.52 7.32 -16.61
N PRO A 297 16.66 6.69 -16.93
CA PRO A 297 16.64 5.34 -17.50
C PRO A 297 15.97 4.36 -16.52
N LEU A 298 15.65 3.15 -16.98
CA LEU A 298 14.98 2.14 -16.17
C LEU A 298 15.88 0.94 -15.89
N THR A 299 15.75 0.41 -14.69
CA THR A 299 16.16 -0.96 -14.37
C THR A 299 14.91 -1.82 -14.29
N ILE A 300 14.88 -2.91 -15.05
CA ILE A 300 13.80 -3.90 -15.02
C ILE A 300 14.41 -5.22 -14.55
N LYS A 301 13.80 -5.86 -13.54
CA LYS A 301 14.26 -7.15 -13.01
C LYS A 301 13.10 -8.12 -12.89
N ASP A 302 13.35 -9.37 -13.26
CA ASP A 302 12.49 -10.47 -12.84
C ASP A 302 12.55 -10.60 -11.32
N SER A 303 11.45 -11.04 -10.72
CA SER A 303 11.40 -11.34 -9.30
C SER A 303 12.36 -12.47 -8.91
N GLU A 304 12.89 -12.39 -7.68
CA GLU A 304 13.78 -13.39 -7.12
C GLU A 304 13.00 -14.66 -6.79
N ARG A 305 13.31 -15.72 -7.52
CA ARG A 305 12.75 -17.04 -7.28
C ARG A 305 13.51 -17.71 -6.15
N LYS A 306 12.79 -18.31 -5.19
CA LYS A 306 13.44 -19.26 -4.27
C LYS A 306 14.06 -20.40 -5.10
N ALA A 307 15.36 -20.68 -4.87
CA ALA A 307 16.00 -21.85 -5.45
C ALA A 307 15.14 -23.09 -5.14
N ALA A 308 14.87 -23.91 -6.14
CA ALA A 308 14.17 -25.18 -5.93
C ALA A 308 14.95 -25.97 -4.87
N LYS A 309 14.30 -26.34 -3.77
CA LYS A 309 14.91 -27.28 -2.81
C LYS A 309 15.27 -28.55 -3.60
N PRO A 310 16.51 -29.07 -3.52
CA PRO A 310 16.85 -30.33 -4.13
C PRO A 310 15.83 -31.38 -3.70
N LYS A 311 15.29 -32.13 -4.66
CA LYS A 311 14.47 -33.31 -4.34
C LYS A 311 15.37 -34.26 -3.54
N VAL A 312 15.14 -34.34 -2.24
CA VAL A 312 15.71 -35.43 -1.43
C VAL A 312 14.99 -36.68 -1.90
N ASN A 313 15.61 -37.44 -2.80
CA ASN A 313 15.18 -38.80 -3.08
C ASN A 313 15.34 -39.58 -1.76
N LYS A 314 14.24 -39.80 -1.06
CA LYS A 314 14.17 -40.88 -0.08
C LYS A 314 14.11 -42.17 -0.88
N GLU A 315 15.27 -42.75 -1.16
CA GLU A 315 15.35 -44.16 -1.49
C GLU A 315 14.83 -44.96 -0.28
N LYS A 316 13.96 -45.90 -0.56
CA LYS A 316 13.41 -46.89 0.37
C LYS A 316 14.38 -48.03 0.53
#